data_AF-A0A0P0C3W3-F1
#
_entry.id   AF-A0A0P0C3W3-F1
#
_cell.length_a   1.000
_cell.length_b   1.000
_cell.length_c   1.000
_cell.angle_alpha   90.00
_cell.angle_beta   90.00
_cell.angle_gamma   90.00
#
_symmetry.space_group_name_H-M   'P 1'
#
loop_
_entity.id
_entity.type
_entity.pdbx_description
1 polymer ?
#
loop_
_entity_poly.entity_id
_entity_poly.type
_entity_poly.pdbx_seq_one_letter_code
_entity_poly.pdbx_strand_id
1 'polypeptide(L)'
;MKVIGNVLDITTTRDSRHKDVEVYLDSIEYLTSKKDGRYYQDFEYLEELETPLVITGDCLARVSGKKPDDGEYEFKVFDKEGEEYVHNPNKQLFLTLEYDFDENLTILSSAYYSVSMPNEEFTKFKTEREKEKSRKNWKGRKKS
;
A
#
# COMPACT_ATOMS: atom_id res chain seq x y z
N MET A 1 -8.52 1.02 7.82
CA MET A 1 -8.48 0.45 6.47
C MET A 1 -9.88 -0.06 6.11
N LYS A 2 -10.23 -0.04 4.83
CA LYS A 2 -11.55 -0.48 4.36
C LYS A 2 -11.47 -0.92 2.91
N VAL A 3 -12.33 -1.85 2.52
CA VAL A 3 -12.59 -2.18 1.11
C VAL A 3 -14.02 -1.78 0.75
N ILE A 4 -14.21 -1.23 -0.44
CA ILE A 4 -15.50 -1.06 -1.10
C ILE A 4 -15.48 -1.89 -2.38
N GLY A 5 -16.57 -2.60 -2.66
CA GLY A 5 -16.64 -3.55 -3.78
C GLY A 5 -16.01 -4.90 -3.45
N ASN A 6 -15.93 -5.78 -4.46
CA ASN A 6 -15.36 -7.11 -4.30
C ASN A 6 -13.95 -7.18 -4.89
N VAL A 7 -12.94 -7.18 -4.03
CA VAL A 7 -11.52 -7.30 -4.44
C VAL A 7 -11.23 -8.62 -5.15
N LEU A 8 -12.03 -9.66 -4.92
CA LEU A 8 -11.87 -10.94 -5.62
C LEU A 8 -12.23 -10.87 -7.11
N ASP A 9 -12.93 -9.82 -7.55
CA ASP A 9 -13.22 -9.58 -8.97
C ASP A 9 -11.97 -9.13 -9.73
N ILE A 10 -10.96 -8.58 -9.04
CA ILE A 10 -9.71 -8.12 -9.66
C ILE A 10 -8.91 -9.33 -10.17
N THR A 11 -8.68 -9.36 -11.47
CA THR A 11 -7.97 -10.43 -12.16
C THR A 11 -6.47 -10.15 -12.29
N THR A 12 -5.74 -11.05 -12.96
CA THR A 12 -4.30 -10.91 -13.19
C THR A 12 -3.92 -9.85 -14.22
N THR A 13 -4.91 -9.22 -14.85
CA THR A 13 -4.74 -8.16 -15.83
C THR A 13 -5.49 -6.92 -15.37
N ARG A 14 -4.86 -5.75 -15.53
CA ARG A 14 -5.47 -4.46 -15.20
C ARG A 14 -6.70 -4.19 -16.07
N ASP A 15 -7.82 -3.81 -15.45
CA ASP A 15 -9.10 -3.59 -16.13
C ASP A 15 -9.85 -2.37 -15.56
N SER A 16 -10.26 -1.46 -16.43
CA SER A 16 -11.00 -0.25 -16.04
C SER A 16 -12.38 -0.54 -15.44
N ARG A 17 -12.94 -1.73 -15.66
CA ARG A 17 -14.22 -2.16 -15.08
C ARG A 17 -14.14 -2.31 -13.56
N HIS A 18 -12.95 -2.45 -12.98
CA HIS A 18 -12.76 -2.58 -11.53
C HIS A 18 -12.62 -1.23 -10.81
N LYS A 19 -12.88 -0.10 -11.48
CA LYS A 19 -12.75 1.24 -10.91
C LYS A 19 -13.59 1.45 -9.64
N ASP A 20 -14.73 0.77 -9.53
CA ASP A 20 -15.62 0.88 -8.37
C ASP A 20 -15.18 0.05 -7.16
N VAL A 21 -14.11 -0.75 -7.30
CA VAL A 21 -13.43 -1.40 -6.17
C VAL A 21 -12.44 -0.40 -5.58
N GLU A 22 -12.53 -0.12 -4.30
CA GLU A 22 -11.68 0.86 -3.62
C GLU A 22 -11.04 0.25 -2.37
N VAL A 23 -9.72 0.40 -2.24
CA VAL A 23 -8.95 -0.03 -1.08
C VAL A 23 -8.44 1.21 -0.35
N TYR A 24 -8.91 1.41 0.88
CA TYR A 24 -8.55 2.50 1.77
C TYR A 24 -7.47 2.03 2.73
N LEU A 25 -6.30 2.65 2.63
CA LEU A 25 -5.10 2.33 3.40
C LEU A 25 -4.81 3.46 4.37
N ASP A 26 -4.58 3.11 5.63
CA ASP A 26 -4.29 4.10 6.68
C ASP A 26 -2.78 4.24 6.91
N SER A 27 -1.96 3.42 6.26
CA SER A 27 -0.51 3.46 6.38
C SER A 27 0.18 3.10 5.07
N ILE A 28 1.42 3.57 4.93
CA ILE A 28 2.33 3.23 3.83
C ILE A 28 3.66 2.82 4.44
N GLU A 29 4.20 1.70 3.98
CA GLU A 29 5.54 1.27 4.34
C GLU A 29 6.54 1.64 3.25
N TYR A 30 7.49 2.50 3.59
CA TYR A 30 8.55 2.86 2.66
C TYR A 30 9.75 1.95 2.89
N LEU A 31 10.30 1.39 1.82
CA LEU A 31 11.35 0.38 1.87
C LEU A 31 12.59 0.86 1.09
N THR A 32 13.77 0.56 1.60
CA THR A 32 15.02 0.64 0.85
C THR A 32 15.94 -0.50 1.27
N SER A 33 16.79 -0.96 0.35
CA SER A 33 17.88 -1.88 0.67
C SER A 33 19.22 -1.20 0.43
N LYS A 34 20.13 -1.29 1.39
CA LYS A 34 21.47 -0.72 1.29
C LYS A 34 22.51 -1.84 1.42
N LYS A 35 23.49 -1.84 0.51
CA LYS A 35 24.64 -2.71 0.63
C LYS A 35 25.53 -2.27 1.79
N ASP A 36 25.80 -3.18 2.71
CA ASP A 36 26.77 -3.04 3.80
C ASP A 36 27.80 -4.18 3.73
N GLY A 37 28.99 -3.84 3.23
CA GLY A 37 30.04 -4.82 2.95
C GLY A 37 29.61 -5.90 1.94
N ARG A 38 29.48 -7.14 2.43
CA ARG A 38 29.04 -8.31 1.64
C ARG A 38 27.53 -8.54 1.66
N TYR A 39 26.80 -7.85 2.53
CA TYR A 39 25.39 -8.08 2.76
C TYR A 39 24.55 -6.90 2.28
N TYR A 40 23.26 -7.14 2.09
CA TYR A 40 22.26 -6.09 1.95
C TYR A 40 21.49 -6.03 3.27
N GLN A 41 21.26 -4.81 3.75
CA GLN A 41 20.42 -4.54 4.90
C GLN A 41 19.21 -3.74 4.44
N ASP A 42 18.04 -4.22 4.83
CA ASP A 42 16.77 -3.56 4.52
C ASP A 42 16.43 -2.56 5.62
N PHE A 43 15.86 -1.44 5.20
CA PHE A 43 15.39 -0.37 6.07
C PHE A 43 13.95 -0.04 5.70
N GLU A 44 13.13 0.13 6.73
CA GLU A 44 11.72 0.46 6.60
C GLU A 44 11.40 1.78 7.31
N TYR A 45 10.36 2.46 6.82
CA TYR A 45 9.73 3.59 7.48
C TYR A 45 8.23 3.49 7.32
N LEU A 46 7.53 3.20 8.41
CA LEU A 46 6.08 3.18 8.46
C LEU A 46 5.52 4.61 8.64
N GLU A 47 4.71 5.05 7.68
CA GLU A 47 3.94 6.28 7.77
C GLU A 47 2.46 5.97 7.98
N GLU A 48 1.93 6.31 9.16
CA GLU A 48 0.49 6.39 9.39
C GLU A 48 -0.07 7.68 8.78
N LEU A 49 -1.14 7.56 7.99
CA LEU A 49 -1.74 8.65 7.23
C LEU A 49 -2.89 9.28 8.03
N GLU A 50 -2.90 10.61 8.13
CA GLU A 50 -4.04 11.35 8.68
C GLU A 50 -5.29 11.26 7.78
N THR A 51 -5.07 11.05 6.47
CA THR A 51 -6.12 10.85 5.47
C THR A 51 -5.80 9.58 4.69
N PRO A 52 -6.72 8.62 4.59
CA PRO A 52 -6.43 7.35 3.93
C PRO A 52 -6.00 7.52 2.47
N LEU A 53 -5.02 6.72 2.05
CA LEU A 53 -4.70 6.52 0.65
C LEU A 53 -5.77 5.62 0.04
N VAL A 54 -6.38 6.05 -1.06
CA VAL A 54 -7.37 5.26 -1.80
C VAL A 54 -6.75 4.73 -3.08
N ILE A 55 -6.71 3.41 -3.23
CA ILE A 55 -6.30 2.75 -4.47
C ILE A 55 -7.54 2.08 -5.09
N THR A 56 -7.84 2.45 -6.32
CA THR A 56 -8.97 1.88 -7.07
C THR A 56 -8.56 0.60 -7.81
N GLY A 57 -9.50 -0.30 -8.04
CA GLY A 57 -9.24 -1.61 -8.64
C GLY A 57 -8.78 -1.57 -10.09
N ASP A 58 -9.05 -0.48 -10.81
CA ASP A 58 -8.51 -0.24 -12.16
C ASP A 58 -7.02 0.12 -12.17
N CYS A 59 -6.44 0.39 -11.00
CA CYS A 59 -5.00 0.55 -10.77
C CYS A 59 -4.34 -0.73 -10.24
N LEU A 60 -5.07 -1.84 -10.18
CA LEU A 60 -4.58 -3.09 -9.59
C LEU A 60 -4.65 -4.25 -10.60
N ALA A 61 -3.71 -5.17 -10.47
CA ALA A 61 -3.80 -6.48 -11.10
C ALA A 61 -3.21 -7.54 -10.17
N ARG A 62 -3.89 -8.65 -9.97
CA ARG A 62 -3.44 -9.73 -9.09
C ARG A 62 -2.17 -10.40 -9.63
N VAL A 63 -1.22 -10.75 -8.77
CA VAL A 63 0.04 -11.39 -9.20
C VAL A 63 -0.19 -12.84 -9.66
N SER A 64 -1.12 -13.55 -9.02
CA SER A 64 -1.41 -14.98 -9.26
C SER A 64 -2.81 -15.20 -9.84
N GLY A 65 -2.96 -16.15 -10.76
CA GLY A 65 -4.27 -16.64 -11.21
C GLY A 65 -4.90 -17.67 -10.27
N LYS A 66 -4.09 -18.37 -9.47
CA LYS A 66 -4.54 -19.36 -8.49
C LYS A 66 -5.11 -18.62 -7.27
N LYS A 67 -6.22 -19.12 -6.73
CA LYS A 67 -6.71 -18.68 -5.42
C LYS A 67 -5.61 -18.96 -4.37
N PRO A 68 -5.19 -17.96 -3.59
CA PRO A 68 -4.23 -18.17 -2.52
C PRO A 68 -4.83 -19.08 -1.46
N ASP A 69 -3.99 -19.94 -0.88
CA ASP A 69 -4.44 -20.98 0.05
C ASP A 69 -4.77 -20.39 1.44
N ASP A 70 -4.19 -19.23 1.80
CA ASP A 70 -4.33 -18.58 3.12
C ASP A 70 -5.12 -17.25 3.08
N GLY A 71 -5.88 -16.97 2.01
CA GLY A 71 -6.62 -15.71 1.89
C GLY A 71 -5.73 -14.47 1.67
N GLU A 72 -4.46 -14.66 1.35
CA GLU A 72 -3.47 -13.61 1.07
C GLU A 72 -3.40 -13.27 -0.42
N TYR A 73 -3.73 -12.03 -0.77
CA TYR A 73 -3.79 -11.56 -2.15
C TYR A 73 -2.72 -10.52 -2.40
N GLU A 74 -1.82 -10.80 -3.34
CA GLU A 74 -0.82 -9.85 -3.83
C GLU A 74 -1.28 -9.18 -5.13
N PHE A 75 -1.10 -7.87 -5.21
CA PHE A 75 -1.43 -7.05 -6.36
C PHE A 75 -0.25 -6.22 -6.84
N LYS A 76 -0.09 -6.21 -8.17
CA LYS A 76 0.68 -5.20 -8.90
C LYS A 76 -0.09 -3.89 -8.89
N VAL A 77 0.64 -2.80 -8.72
CA VAL A 77 0.07 -1.45 -8.65
C VAL A 77 0.45 -0.67 -9.91
N PHE A 78 -0.53 0.01 -10.49
CA PHE A 78 -0.37 0.83 -11.68
C PHE A 78 -0.59 2.29 -11.32
N ASP A 79 0.33 3.15 -11.73
CA ASP A 79 0.18 4.59 -11.62
C ASP A 79 -0.59 5.13 -12.81
N LYS A 80 -1.53 6.02 -12.53
CA LYS A 80 -2.28 6.72 -13.57
C LYS A 80 -1.54 7.98 -13.99
N GLU A 81 -0.84 7.89 -15.11
CA GLU A 81 -0.09 9.01 -15.69
C GLU A 81 -0.91 9.61 -16.84
N GLY A 82 -1.76 10.59 -16.49
CA GLY A 82 -2.72 11.16 -17.44
C GLY A 82 -3.84 10.17 -17.79
N GLU A 83 -3.87 9.71 -19.04
CA GLU A 83 -4.83 8.72 -19.55
C GLU A 83 -4.29 7.29 -19.53
N GLU A 84 -3.00 7.10 -19.26
CA GLU A 84 -2.34 5.80 -19.28
C GLU A 84 -2.18 5.22 -17.88
N TYR A 85 -2.14 3.89 -17.81
CA TYR A 85 -1.85 3.13 -16.60
C TYR A 85 -0.50 2.46 -16.75
N VAL A 86 0.48 2.88 -15.96
CA VAL A 86 1.87 2.40 -16.01
C VAL A 86 2.14 1.53 -14.80
N HIS A 87 2.57 0.28 -15.03
CA HIS A 87 2.93 -0.62 -13.94
C HIS A 87 4.11 -0.05 -13.15
N ASN A 88 3.93 0.14 -11.84
CA ASN A 88 4.99 0.62 -10.96
C ASN A 88 5.57 -0.57 -10.17
N PRO A 89 6.75 -1.10 -10.55
CA PRO A 89 7.36 -2.24 -9.86
C PRO A 89 7.85 -1.90 -8.45
N ASN A 90 7.91 -0.62 -8.09
CA ASN A 90 8.30 -0.17 -6.76
C ASN A 90 7.13 -0.15 -5.77
N LYS A 91 5.89 -0.35 -6.24
CA LYS A 91 4.69 -0.32 -5.42
C LYS A 91 4.07 -1.71 -5.36
N GLN A 92 3.74 -2.17 -4.16
CA GLN A 92 3.07 -3.45 -3.96
C GLN A 92 1.95 -3.31 -2.95
N LEU A 93 0.88 -4.07 -3.18
CA LEU A 93 -0.26 -4.16 -2.28
C LEU A 93 -0.51 -5.63 -1.94
N PHE A 94 -0.54 -5.93 -0.65
CA PHE A 94 -0.91 -7.22 -0.09
C PHE A 94 -2.16 -7.05 0.76
N LEU A 95 -3.16 -7.90 0.53
CA LEU A 95 -4.42 -7.90 1.27
C LEU A 95 -4.65 -9.29 1.85
N THR A 96 -4.90 -9.37 3.15
CA THR A 96 -5.40 -10.60 3.79
C THR A 96 -6.91 -10.48 3.93
N LEU A 97 -7.64 -11.41 3.33
CA LEU A 97 -9.08 -11.49 3.38
C LEU A 97 -9.50 -12.71 4.20
N GLU A 98 -10.39 -12.50 5.15
CA GLU A 98 -11.01 -13.55 5.95
C GLU A 98 -12.44 -13.78 5.48
N TYR A 99 -12.93 -15.01 5.62
CA TYR A 99 -14.29 -15.36 5.29
C TYR A 99 -15.12 -15.52 6.57
N ASP A 100 -16.15 -14.69 6.71
CA ASP A 100 -17.17 -14.82 7.75
C ASP A 100 -18.25 -15.79 7.27
N PHE A 101 -18.33 -16.96 7.91
CA PHE A 101 -19.28 -18.01 7.56
C PHE A 101 -20.71 -17.69 8.00
N ASP A 102 -20.88 -16.91 9.07
CA ASP A 102 -22.18 -16.59 9.63
C ASP A 102 -22.87 -15.51 8.79
N GLU A 103 -22.10 -14.52 8.34
CA GLU A 103 -22.59 -13.44 7.47
C GLU A 103 -22.44 -13.75 5.97
N ASN A 104 -21.73 -14.82 5.61
CA ASN A 104 -21.40 -15.18 4.22
C ASN A 104 -20.72 -14.01 3.48
N LEU A 105 -19.75 -13.38 4.14
CA LEU A 105 -19.02 -12.19 3.67
C LEU A 105 -17.50 -12.41 3.66
N THR A 106 -16.83 -11.76 2.71
CA THR A 106 -15.37 -11.66 2.71
C THR A 106 -14.96 -10.32 3.33
N ILE A 107 -14.21 -10.37 4.41
CA ILE A 107 -13.81 -9.21 5.22
C ILE A 107 -12.32 -8.94 5.00
N LEU A 108 -11.96 -7.67 4.83
CA LEU A 108 -10.56 -7.25 4.87
C LEU A 108 -10.02 -7.40 6.29
N SER A 109 -9.13 -8.35 6.51
CA SER A 109 -8.45 -8.59 7.80
C SER A 109 -7.21 -7.71 7.95
N SER A 110 -6.37 -7.65 6.91
CA SER A 110 -5.19 -6.79 6.89
C SER A 110 -4.90 -6.24 5.50
N ALA A 111 -4.28 -5.05 5.44
CA ALA A 111 -3.80 -4.46 4.21
C ALA A 111 -2.39 -3.91 4.44
N TYR A 112 -1.46 -4.32 3.59
CA TYR A 112 -0.07 -3.90 3.59
C TYR A 112 0.26 -3.29 2.24
N TYR A 113 0.67 -2.03 2.26
CA TYR A 113 1.05 -1.32 1.04
C TYR A 113 2.46 -0.75 1.20
N SER A 114 3.33 -1.12 0.28
CA SER A 114 4.73 -0.74 0.34
C SER A 114 5.19 0.02 -0.90
N VAL A 115 6.15 0.92 -0.68
CA VAL A 115 6.81 1.72 -1.71
C VAL A 115 8.31 1.59 -1.54
N SER A 116 8.95 0.89 -2.46
CA SER A 116 10.40 0.79 -2.55
C SER A 116 10.97 2.08 -3.16
N MET A 117 12.05 2.61 -2.59
CA MET A 117 12.71 3.79 -3.12
C MET A 117 14.24 3.71 -2.98
N PRO A 118 15.00 4.45 -3.80
CA PRO A 118 16.44 4.56 -3.66
C PRO A 118 16.85 5.11 -2.29
N ASN A 119 17.98 4.64 -1.77
CA ASN A 119 18.47 5.00 -0.44
C ASN A 119 18.65 6.53 -0.23
N GLU A 120 19.11 7.25 -1.25
CA GLU A 120 19.25 8.71 -1.18
C GLU A 120 17.89 9.42 -1.00
N GLU A 121 16.86 8.94 -1.70
CA GLU A 121 15.50 9.44 -1.58
C GLU A 121 14.88 9.05 -0.23
N PHE A 122 15.08 7.80 0.20
CA PHE A 122 14.62 7.29 1.50
C PHE A 122 15.14 8.13 2.66
N THR A 123 16.45 8.40 2.67
CA THR A 123 17.08 9.15 3.77
C THR A 123 16.54 10.58 3.83
N LYS A 124 16.36 11.24 2.67
CA LYS A 124 15.78 12.58 2.58
C LYS A 124 14.33 12.57 3.06
N PHE A 125 13.51 11.68 2.51
CA PHE A 125 12.09 11.53 2.83
C PHE A 125 11.88 11.28 4.33
N LYS A 126 12.57 10.30 4.91
CA LYS A 126 12.49 10.00 6.35
C LYS A 126 12.84 11.21 7.20
N THR A 127 13.92 11.92 6.86
CA THR A 127 14.36 13.13 7.59
C THR A 127 13.30 14.24 7.51
N GLU A 128 12.68 14.43 6.35
CA GLU A 128 11.62 15.43 6.16
C GLU A 128 10.37 15.09 6.98
N ARG A 129 9.93 13.83 6.96
CA ARG A 129 8.78 13.37 7.76
C ARG A 129 8.99 13.51 9.26
N GLU A 130 10.18 13.19 9.78
CA GLU A 130 10.50 13.38 11.20
C GLU A 130 10.54 14.87 11.60
N LYS A 131 11.03 15.74 10.71
CA LYS A 131 10.97 17.20 10.92
C LYS A 131 9.53 17.71 10.92
N GLU A 132 8.65 17.19 10.07
CA GLU A 132 7.23 17.55 10.06
C GLU A 132 6.52 17.12 11.36
N LYS A 133 6.74 15.88 11.78
CA LYS A 133 6.18 15.34 13.04
C LYS A 133 6.63 16.16 14.25
N SER A 134 7.93 16.48 14.35
CA SER A 134 8.45 17.30 15.45
C SER A 134 7.90 18.74 15.44
N ARG A 135 7.72 19.36 14.27
CA ARG A 135 7.10 20.69 14.15
C ARG A 135 5.62 20.70 14.55
N LYS A 136 4.85 19.67 14.18
CA LYS A 136 3.45 19.50 14.61
C LYS A 136 3.36 19.40 16.14
N ASN A 137 4.19 18.56 16.75
CA ASN A 137 4.22 18.36 18.20
C ASN A 137 4.64 19.63 18.97
N TRP A 138 5.59 20.41 18.43
CA TRP A 138 6.01 21.68 19.05
C TRP A 138 4.90 22.75 19.03
N LYS A 139 4.11 22.83 17.96
CA LYS A 139 2.96 23.76 17.88
C LYS A 139 1.83 23.39 18.85
N GLY A 140 1.61 22.10 19.11
CA GLY A 140 0.66 21.64 20.13
C GLY A 140 1.07 22.04 21.56
N ARG A 141 2.38 22.03 21.84
CA ARG A 141 2.93 22.30 23.18
C ARG A 141 2.93 23.79 23.59
N LYS A 142 2.75 24.72 22.65
CA LYS A 142 2.62 26.17 22.93
C LYS A 142 1.20 26.64 23.21
N LYS A 143 0.21 25.74 23.11
CA LYS A 143 -1.22 26.05 23.34
C LYS A 143 -1.79 25.41 24.62
N SER A 144 -0.95 24.81 25.46
CA SER A 144 -1.35 24.28 26.77
C SER A 144 -0.76 25.10 27.91
#